data_AF-A0AAD8EFV0-F1
#
_entry.id   AF-A0AAD8EFV0-F1
#
_cell.length_a   1.000
_cell.length_b   1.000
_cell.length_c   1.000
_cell.angle_alpha   90.00
_cell.angle_beta   90.00
_cell.angle_gamma   90.00
#
_symmetry.space_group_name_H-M   'P 1'
#
loop_
_entity.id
_entity.type
_entity.pdbx_description
1 polymer ?
#
loop_
_entity_poly.entity_id
_entity_poly.type
_entity_poly.pdbx_seq_one_letter_code
_entity_poly.pdbx_strand_id
1 'polypeptide(L)'
;NFRNQQTTNIETLLRCGKHDDVRKETSCLLDSLEEKIVLKKRECEELTSPVLGSVSLTGRLFGDRAIYSCELGFHVVGLKERTCRADGTWSGHPPLCKQNIYCVSPPQIQHAMHNALKEQDTFDLDSTLQYQCYTGYVTNGFPTAKCLAIDGVASWFGPDISCERKLW
;
A
#
# COMPACT_ATOMS: atom_id res chain seq x y z
N ASN A 1 -9.85 26.74 38.00
CA ASN A 1 -9.10 25.70 37.25
C ASN A 1 -9.96 24.52 36.83
N PHE A 2 -10.73 23.88 37.73
CA PHE A 2 -11.61 22.75 37.39
C PHE A 2 -12.65 23.02 36.28
N ARG A 3 -13.35 24.16 36.33
CA ARG A 3 -14.39 24.50 35.34
C ARG A 3 -13.80 24.70 33.94
N ASN A 4 -12.57 25.19 33.80
CA ASN A 4 -11.89 25.34 32.51
C ASN A 4 -11.40 23.99 31.97
N GLN A 5 -10.86 23.11 32.82
CA GLN A 5 -10.46 21.74 32.42
C GLN A 5 -11.65 20.91 31.92
N GLN A 6 -12.83 21.06 32.54
CA GLN A 6 -14.04 20.35 32.13
C GLN A 6 -14.54 20.82 30.75
N THR A 7 -14.48 22.12 30.45
CA THR A 7 -14.83 22.67 29.12
C THR A 7 -13.84 22.22 28.05
N THR A 8 -12.53 22.23 28.33
CA THR A 8 -11.50 21.74 27.39
C THR A 8 -11.67 20.25 27.07
N ASN A 9 -11.97 19.43 28.08
CA ASN A 9 -12.22 17.99 27.87
C ASN A 9 -13.47 17.74 27.01
N ILE A 10 -14.56 18.50 27.21
CA ILE A 10 -15.79 18.40 26.40
C ILE A 10 -15.55 18.83 24.95
N GLU A 11 -14.79 19.90 24.71
CA GLU A 11 -14.43 20.36 23.35
C GLU A 11 -13.54 19.35 22.61
N THR A 12 -12.57 18.73 23.29
CA THR A 12 -11.72 17.70 22.69
C THR A 12 -12.50 16.40 22.43
N LEU A 13 -13.41 16.00 23.31
CA LEU A 13 -14.36 14.90 23.09
C LEU A 13 -15.26 15.15 21.86
N LEU A 14 -15.73 16.39 21.68
CA LEU A 14 -16.49 16.79 20.49
C LEU A 14 -15.65 16.71 19.20
N ARG A 15 -14.34 17.00 19.25
CA ARG A 15 -13.40 16.77 18.13
C ARG A 15 -13.13 15.30 17.87
N CYS A 16 -13.06 14.45 18.90
CA CYS A 16 -13.03 13.00 18.75
C CYS A 16 -14.29 12.45 18.05
N GLY A 17 -15.41 13.19 18.12
CA GLY A 17 -16.70 12.82 17.57
C GLY A 17 -17.08 13.43 16.21
N LYS A 18 -16.32 14.36 15.63
CA LYS A 18 -16.71 15.05 14.38
C LYS A 18 -15.64 15.02 13.28
N HIS A 19 -16.13 14.61 12.10
CA HIS A 19 -15.47 14.34 10.82
C HIS A 19 -14.76 12.98 10.70
N ASP A 20 -15.29 12.13 9.82
CA ASP A 20 -14.75 10.80 9.51
C ASP A 20 -13.31 10.84 8.95
N ASP A 21 -12.86 12.00 8.45
CA ASP A 21 -11.48 12.22 8.00
C ASP A 21 -10.51 12.48 9.16
N VAL A 22 -10.89 13.27 10.18
CA VAL A 22 -10.01 13.60 11.32
C VAL A 22 -9.81 12.38 12.24
N ARG A 23 -10.80 11.47 12.31
CA ARG A 23 -10.73 10.22 13.09
C ARG A 23 -9.71 9.21 12.58
N LYS A 24 -9.35 9.27 11.29
CA LYS A 24 -8.37 8.33 10.73
C LYS A 24 -6.97 8.76 11.17
N GLU A 25 -6.59 10.00 10.95
CA GLU A 25 -5.22 10.50 11.18
C GLU A 25 -4.85 10.70 12.66
N THR A 26 -5.83 10.78 13.56
CA THR A 26 -5.61 11.02 14.99
C THR A 26 -6.28 9.98 15.88
N SER A 27 -5.71 9.76 17.06
CA SER A 27 -6.20 8.90 18.13
C SER A 27 -6.49 9.76 19.36
N CYS A 28 -7.59 9.46 20.07
CA CYS A 28 -7.92 10.14 21.30
C CYS A 28 -7.34 9.34 22.47
N LEU A 29 -6.36 9.92 23.15
CA LEU A 29 -5.69 9.30 24.29
C LEU A 29 -5.93 10.14 25.53
N LEU A 30 -6.10 9.47 26.68
CA LEU A 30 -6.06 10.14 27.96
C LEU A 30 -4.59 10.38 28.32
N ASP A 31 -4.18 11.63 28.35
CA ASP A 31 -2.88 12.01 28.88
C ASP A 31 -2.93 11.91 30.41
N SER A 32 -2.25 10.91 30.96
CA SER A 32 -2.20 10.66 32.40
C SER A 32 -1.40 11.71 33.18
N LEU A 33 -0.59 12.53 32.49
CA LEU A 33 0.16 13.62 33.12
C LEU A 33 -0.71 14.88 33.28
N GLU A 34 -1.59 15.12 32.31
CA GLU A 34 -2.44 16.31 32.29
C GLU A 34 -3.90 16.06 32.70
N GLU A 35 -4.29 14.79 32.91
CA GLU A 35 -5.66 14.33 33.16
C GLU A 35 -6.67 14.85 32.11
N LYS A 36 -6.22 14.95 30.85
CA LYS A 36 -7.00 15.47 29.72
C LYS A 36 -7.01 14.49 28.56
N ILE A 37 -8.08 14.56 27.76
CA ILE A 37 -8.12 13.87 26.48
C ILE A 37 -7.35 14.71 25.47
N VAL A 38 -6.37 14.11 24.79
CA VAL A 38 -5.55 14.75 23.76
C VAL A 38 -5.68 13.99 22.44
N LEU A 39 -5.55 14.72 21.34
CA LEU A 39 -5.48 14.15 20.00
C LEU A 39 -4.00 13.86 19.69
N LYS A 40 -3.65 12.57 19.61
CA LYS A 40 -2.32 12.14 19.17
C LYS A 40 -2.39 11.69 17.72
N LYS A 41 -1.54 12.24 16.85
CA LYS A 41 -1.42 11.78 15.46
C LYS A 41 -1.02 10.30 15.44
N ARG A 42 -1.59 9.54 14.51
CA ARG A 42 -1.16 8.17 14.28
C ARG A 42 0.17 8.19 13.53
N GLU A 43 1.11 7.43 14.05
CA GLU A 43 2.40 7.18 13.40
C GLU A 43 2.38 5.76 12.83
N CYS A 44 2.95 5.59 11.65
CA CYS A 44 3.17 4.28 11.08
C CYS A 44 4.25 3.52 11.84
N GLU A 45 4.22 2.18 11.71
CA GLU A 45 5.17 1.31 12.38
C GLU A 45 6.63 1.65 12.03
N GLU A 46 7.54 1.41 12.96
CA GLU A 46 8.97 1.42 12.67
C GLU A 46 9.29 0.37 11.60
N LEU A 47 10.09 0.75 10.62
CA LEU A 47 10.49 -0.14 9.55
C LEU A 47 11.90 -0.68 9.77
N THR A 48 12.08 -1.95 9.46
CA THR A 48 13.38 -2.59 9.37
C THR A 48 13.86 -2.58 7.92
N SER A 49 15.15 -2.39 7.71
CA SER A 49 15.75 -2.52 6.37
C SER A 49 15.52 -3.94 5.82
N PRO A 50 15.20 -4.08 4.51
CA PRO A 50 15.16 -5.38 3.87
C PRO A 50 16.56 -6.00 3.84
N VAL A 51 16.62 -7.33 3.75
CA VAL A 51 17.89 -8.05 3.55
C VAL A 51 18.53 -7.57 2.25
N LEU A 52 19.83 -7.23 2.30
CA LEU A 52 20.60 -6.69 1.17
C LEU A 52 20.04 -5.36 0.62
N GLY A 53 19.48 -4.54 1.51
CA GLY A 53 18.98 -3.22 1.16
C GLY A 53 18.82 -2.32 2.36
N SER A 54 18.21 -1.16 2.11
CA SER A 54 17.98 -0.11 3.08
C SER A 54 16.64 0.56 2.84
N VAL A 55 16.07 1.12 3.90
CA VAL A 55 14.88 1.97 3.84
C VAL A 55 15.23 3.36 4.36
N SER A 56 14.76 4.39 3.66
CA SER A 56 14.89 5.80 4.05
C SER A 56 13.51 6.41 4.25
N LEU A 57 13.33 7.19 5.30
CA LEU A 57 12.05 7.76 5.70
C LEU A 57 12.07 9.29 5.58
N THR A 58 10.99 9.87 5.06
CA THR A 58 10.74 11.32 5.25
C THR A 58 10.19 11.63 6.63
N GLY A 59 9.59 10.62 7.27
CA GLY A 59 8.94 10.66 8.58
C GLY A 59 8.08 9.41 8.75
N ARG A 60 7.13 9.44 9.69
CA ARG A 60 6.19 8.33 9.98
C ARG A 60 4.76 8.80 10.18
N LEU A 61 4.44 10.05 9.89
CA LEU A 61 3.09 10.59 9.98
C LEU A 61 2.34 10.40 8.67
N PHE A 62 1.02 10.57 8.69
CA PHE A 62 0.19 10.49 7.49
C PHE A 62 0.79 11.28 6.32
N GLY A 63 0.95 10.61 5.17
CA GLY A 63 1.53 11.18 3.95
C GLY A 63 3.06 11.05 3.84
N ASP A 64 3.77 10.72 4.93
CA ASP A 64 5.20 10.43 4.86
C ASP A 64 5.50 9.18 4.02
N ARG A 65 6.76 9.09 3.56
CA ARG A 65 7.18 8.13 2.54
C ARG A 65 8.36 7.32 3.04
N ALA A 66 8.29 6.01 2.82
CA ALA A 66 9.35 5.04 3.03
C ALA A 66 9.90 4.61 1.66
N ILE A 67 11.14 4.97 1.38
CA ILE A 67 11.79 4.78 0.08
C ILE A 67 12.86 3.69 0.24
N TYR A 68 12.72 2.62 -0.55
CA TYR A 68 13.58 1.44 -0.47
C TYR A 68 14.66 1.45 -1.56
N SER A 69 15.84 0.97 -1.19
CA SER A 69 16.97 0.75 -2.09
C SER A 69 17.63 -0.59 -1.79
N CYS A 70 18.23 -1.20 -2.80
CA CYS A 70 18.99 -2.44 -2.66
C CYS A 70 20.48 -2.20 -2.86
N GLU A 71 21.29 -3.10 -2.31
CA GLU A 71 22.73 -3.14 -2.52
C GLU A 71 23.08 -3.34 -4.01
N LEU A 72 24.33 -3.05 -4.38
CA LEU A 72 24.81 -3.18 -5.75
C LEU A 72 24.59 -4.61 -6.29
N GLY A 73 23.96 -4.72 -7.47
CA GLY A 73 23.64 -6.00 -8.09
C GLY A 73 22.29 -6.60 -7.65
N PHE A 74 21.55 -5.92 -6.79
CA PHE A 74 20.18 -6.30 -6.40
C PHE A 74 19.17 -5.22 -6.79
N HIS A 75 17.93 -5.64 -6.96
CA HIS A 75 16.82 -4.84 -7.42
C HIS A 75 15.63 -4.94 -6.45
N VAL A 76 14.90 -3.84 -6.31
CA VAL A 76 13.68 -3.79 -5.49
C VAL A 76 12.57 -4.56 -6.21
N VAL A 77 12.10 -5.63 -5.59
CA VAL A 77 10.97 -6.45 -6.03
C VAL A 77 9.76 -6.16 -5.15
N GLY A 78 8.75 -5.49 -5.72
CA GLY A 78 7.59 -4.97 -5.00
C GLY A 78 7.49 -3.44 -5.11
N LEU A 79 6.96 -2.80 -4.06
CA LEU A 79 6.85 -1.34 -4.01
C LEU A 79 8.20 -0.69 -3.69
N LYS A 80 8.68 0.18 -4.58
CA LYS A 80 9.87 1.02 -4.32
C LYS A 80 9.62 2.04 -3.21
N GLU A 81 8.38 2.49 -3.08
CA GLU A 81 7.97 3.47 -2.09
C GLU A 81 6.66 3.05 -1.41
N ARG A 82 6.58 3.22 -0.10
CA ARG A 82 5.35 3.02 0.69
C ARG A 82 4.97 4.34 1.35
N THR A 83 3.69 4.64 1.43
CA THR A 83 3.16 5.88 2.03
C THR A 83 2.50 5.56 3.36
N CYS A 84 2.75 6.35 4.39
CA CYS A 84 2.08 6.21 5.67
C CYS A 84 0.62 6.63 5.53
N ARG A 85 -0.30 5.68 5.74
CA ARG A 85 -1.74 5.90 5.57
C ARG A 85 -2.35 6.47 6.83
N ALA A 86 -3.54 7.04 6.68
CA ALA A 86 -4.23 7.70 7.78
C ALA A 86 -4.52 6.73 8.94
N ASP A 87 -4.67 5.43 8.67
CA ASP A 87 -4.88 4.41 9.70
C ASP A 87 -3.64 4.13 10.58
N GLY A 88 -2.48 4.73 10.27
CA GLY A 88 -1.22 4.50 10.96
C GLY A 88 -0.50 3.24 10.47
N THR A 89 -0.71 2.85 9.21
CA THR A 89 0.02 1.73 8.57
C THR A 89 0.66 2.16 7.25
N TRP A 90 1.83 1.61 6.93
CA TRP A 90 2.46 1.83 5.64
C TRP A 90 1.67 1.15 4.51
N SER A 91 1.53 1.81 3.36
CA SER A 91 0.83 1.24 2.19
C SER A 91 1.53 -0.01 1.66
N GLY A 92 0.75 -0.97 1.17
CA GLY A 92 1.25 -2.22 0.60
C GLY A 92 2.17 -3.02 1.54
N HIS A 93 2.95 -3.90 0.94
CA HIS A 93 3.88 -4.78 1.65
C HIS A 93 5.33 -4.30 1.47
N PRO A 94 6.22 -4.58 2.44
CA PRO A 94 7.64 -4.31 2.27
C PRO A 94 8.21 -5.07 1.05
N PRO A 95 9.06 -4.45 0.23
CA PRO A 95 9.67 -5.10 -0.91
C PRO A 95 10.81 -6.04 -0.50
N LEU A 96 11.26 -6.85 -1.45
CA LEU A 96 12.45 -7.70 -1.33
C LEU A 96 13.58 -7.14 -2.21
N CYS A 97 14.83 -7.43 -1.85
CA CYS A 97 15.97 -7.23 -2.74
C CYS A 97 16.34 -8.56 -3.40
N LYS A 98 16.23 -8.63 -4.73
CA LYS A 98 16.59 -9.82 -5.53
C LYS A 98 17.50 -9.45 -6.68
N GLN A 99 18.35 -10.38 -7.10
CA GLN A 99 19.28 -10.17 -8.20
C GLN A 99 18.55 -10.12 -9.54
N ASN A 100 18.16 -11.25 -10.15
CA ASN A 100 17.66 -11.23 -11.54
C ASN A 100 16.34 -11.98 -11.78
N ILE A 101 15.71 -12.54 -10.75
CA ILE A 101 14.55 -13.42 -10.93
C ILE A 101 13.31 -12.79 -10.29
N TYR A 102 12.59 -12.02 -11.10
CA TYR A 102 11.32 -11.37 -10.79
C TYR A 102 10.64 -10.93 -12.09
N CYS A 103 9.32 -10.83 -12.10
CA CYS A 103 8.61 -10.29 -13.25
C CYS A 103 8.58 -8.77 -13.19
N VAL A 104 8.72 -8.13 -14.34
CA VAL A 104 8.44 -6.71 -14.53
C VAL A 104 7.03 -6.53 -15.08
N SER A 105 6.47 -5.32 -14.94
CA SER A 105 5.23 -4.80 -15.52
C SER A 105 4.26 -5.86 -16.10
N PRO A 106 3.10 -6.09 -15.47
CA PRO A 106 2.14 -7.09 -15.91
C PRO A 106 1.65 -6.85 -17.35
N PRO A 107 1.23 -7.91 -18.07
CA PRO A 107 0.69 -7.79 -19.42
C PRO A 107 -0.45 -6.77 -19.49
N GLN A 108 -0.42 -5.88 -20.48
CA GLN A 108 -1.50 -4.91 -20.69
C GLN A 108 -2.55 -5.52 -21.62
N ILE A 109 -3.79 -5.59 -21.13
CA ILE A 109 -4.93 -6.14 -21.87
C ILE A 109 -5.89 -4.99 -22.20
N GLN A 110 -6.31 -4.90 -23.46
CA GLN A 110 -7.26 -3.87 -23.87
C GLN A 110 -8.58 -4.02 -23.11
N HIS A 111 -9.09 -2.89 -22.64
CA HIS A 111 -10.33 -2.81 -21.89
C HIS A 111 -10.38 -3.65 -20.61
N ALA A 112 -9.22 -3.88 -19.98
CA ALA A 112 -9.11 -4.54 -18.70
C ALA A 112 -8.22 -3.75 -17.73
N MET A 113 -8.42 -3.99 -16.44
CA MET A 113 -7.53 -3.61 -15.35
C MET A 113 -7.08 -4.84 -14.57
N HIS A 114 -5.99 -4.72 -13.82
CA HIS A 114 -5.53 -5.75 -12.89
C HIS A 114 -5.46 -5.22 -11.45
N ASN A 115 -5.43 -6.12 -10.48
CA ASN A 115 -5.36 -5.79 -9.06
C ASN A 115 -3.99 -5.34 -8.53
N ALA A 116 -2.94 -5.31 -9.36
CA ALA A 116 -1.66 -4.73 -8.94
C ALA A 116 -1.77 -3.23 -8.66
N LEU A 117 -1.00 -2.75 -7.68
CA LEU A 117 -0.87 -1.33 -7.38
C LEU A 117 -0.21 -0.61 -8.56
N LYS A 118 -0.65 0.61 -8.86
CA LYS A 118 -0.17 1.39 -9.99
C LYS A 118 1.32 1.74 -9.87
N GLU A 119 1.80 1.87 -8.64
CA GLU A 119 3.18 2.21 -8.29
C GLU A 119 4.10 0.98 -8.24
N GLN A 120 3.57 -0.23 -8.45
CA GLN A 120 4.32 -1.48 -8.40
C GLN A 120 4.64 -1.99 -9.81
N ASP A 121 5.92 -1.96 -10.16
CA ASP A 121 6.41 -2.44 -11.47
C ASP A 121 7.16 -3.77 -11.41
N THR A 122 7.49 -4.26 -10.22
CA THR A 122 8.22 -5.52 -10.02
C THR A 122 7.47 -6.46 -9.11
N PHE A 123 7.53 -7.76 -9.43
CA PHE A 123 6.72 -8.80 -8.80
C PHE A 123 7.56 -10.02 -8.54
N ASP A 124 7.42 -10.57 -7.34
CA ASP A 124 8.15 -11.79 -6.99
C ASP A 124 7.58 -13.00 -7.74
N LEU A 125 8.36 -14.06 -7.85
CA LEU A 125 7.88 -15.36 -8.29
C LEU A 125 6.65 -15.78 -7.49
N ASP A 126 5.77 -16.50 -8.18
CA ASP A 126 4.46 -16.92 -7.71
C ASP A 126 3.45 -15.80 -7.44
N SER A 127 3.82 -14.52 -7.65
CA SER A 127 2.86 -13.42 -7.67
C SER A 127 1.76 -13.71 -8.68
N THR A 128 0.51 -13.53 -8.26
CA THR A 128 -0.67 -13.80 -9.07
C THR A 128 -1.51 -12.53 -9.16
N LEU A 129 -1.82 -12.12 -10.40
CA LEU A 129 -2.67 -10.97 -10.68
C LEU A 129 -3.99 -11.41 -11.28
N GLN A 130 -5.04 -10.75 -10.83
CA GLN A 130 -6.40 -10.93 -11.33
C GLN A 130 -6.77 -9.75 -12.21
N TYR A 131 -7.19 -10.06 -13.44
CA TYR A 131 -7.65 -9.10 -14.43
C TYR A 131 -9.17 -9.02 -14.42
N GLN A 132 -9.67 -7.85 -14.73
CA GLN A 132 -11.09 -7.57 -14.80
C GLN A 132 -11.35 -6.67 -16.01
N CYS A 133 -12.26 -7.09 -16.88
CA CYS A 133 -12.73 -6.24 -17.96
C CYS A 133 -13.46 -5.01 -17.40
N TYR A 134 -13.33 -3.87 -18.07
CA TYR A 134 -14.05 -2.67 -17.71
C TYR A 134 -15.57 -2.85 -17.86
N THR A 135 -16.33 -2.01 -17.16
CA THR A 135 -17.78 -1.96 -17.28
C THR A 135 -18.21 -1.81 -18.75
N GLY A 136 -19.14 -2.66 -19.20
CA GLY A 136 -19.60 -2.71 -20.58
C GLY A 136 -18.86 -3.71 -21.48
N TYR A 137 -17.84 -4.39 -20.96
CA TYR A 137 -17.16 -5.49 -21.62
C TYR A 137 -17.47 -6.84 -20.95
N VAL A 138 -17.42 -7.90 -21.73
CA VAL A 138 -17.60 -9.29 -21.31
C VAL A 138 -16.24 -9.97 -21.27
N THR A 139 -15.96 -10.67 -20.18
CA THR A 139 -14.72 -11.45 -19.99
C THR A 139 -14.83 -12.80 -20.69
N ASN A 140 -13.90 -13.05 -21.62
CA ASN A 140 -13.70 -14.34 -22.26
C ASN A 140 -12.30 -14.87 -21.89
N GLY A 141 -12.19 -16.16 -21.55
CA GLY A 141 -10.92 -16.80 -21.21
C GLY A 141 -10.54 -16.74 -19.73
N PHE A 142 -9.24 -16.79 -19.44
CA PHE A 142 -8.69 -16.92 -18.09
C PHE A 142 -8.06 -15.60 -17.61
N PRO A 143 -8.64 -14.92 -16.61
CA PRO A 143 -8.24 -13.57 -16.19
C PRO A 143 -7.04 -13.55 -15.24
N THR A 144 -6.28 -14.63 -15.11
CA THR A 144 -5.21 -14.75 -14.12
C THR A 144 -3.84 -14.77 -14.79
N ALA A 145 -2.95 -13.89 -14.34
CA ALA A 145 -1.54 -13.91 -14.71
C ALA A 145 -0.70 -14.39 -13.52
N LYS A 146 0.26 -15.28 -13.76
CA LYS A 146 1.19 -15.75 -12.72
C LYS A 146 2.63 -15.50 -13.13
N CYS A 147 3.41 -14.92 -12.22
CA CYS A 147 4.85 -14.74 -12.41
C CYS A 147 5.56 -16.07 -12.14
N LEU A 148 6.19 -16.65 -13.17
CA LEU A 148 6.93 -17.91 -13.05
C LEU A 148 8.32 -17.75 -13.66
N ALA A 149 9.26 -18.60 -13.23
CA ALA A 149 10.59 -18.69 -13.83
C ALA A 149 10.73 -19.98 -14.65
N ILE A 150 11.19 -19.85 -15.89
CA ILE A 150 11.60 -20.97 -16.75
C ILE A 150 13.05 -20.70 -17.19
N ASP A 151 13.92 -21.69 -17.00
CA ASP A 151 15.35 -21.61 -17.35
C ASP A 151 16.07 -20.36 -16.78
N GLY A 152 15.69 -19.97 -15.55
CA GLY A 152 16.27 -18.82 -14.85
C GLY A 152 15.74 -17.46 -15.30
N VAL A 153 14.76 -17.43 -16.21
CA VAL A 153 14.11 -16.21 -16.69
C VAL A 153 12.70 -16.11 -16.12
N ALA A 154 12.42 -15.04 -15.40
CA ALA A 154 11.08 -14.76 -14.89
C ALA A 154 10.22 -14.07 -15.94
N SER A 155 9.01 -14.61 -16.17
CA SER A 155 8.01 -14.03 -17.07
C SER A 155 6.61 -14.22 -16.51
N TRP A 156 5.69 -13.36 -16.95
CA TRP A 156 4.27 -13.58 -16.76
C TRP A 156 3.76 -14.70 -17.67
N PHE A 157 2.93 -15.56 -17.11
CA PHE A 157 2.17 -16.60 -17.81
C PHE A 157 0.68 -16.31 -17.64
N GLY A 158 -0.05 -16.33 -18.76
CA GLY A 158 -1.35 -15.66 -18.83
C GLY A 158 -1.21 -14.12 -18.72
N PRO A 159 -2.32 -13.39 -18.62
CA PRO A 159 -3.68 -13.90 -18.66
C PRO A 159 -4.10 -14.21 -20.11
N ASP A 160 -4.77 -15.34 -20.33
CA ASP A 160 -5.36 -15.69 -21.62
C ASP A 160 -6.80 -15.15 -21.68
N ILE A 161 -6.93 -13.82 -21.66
CA ILE A 161 -8.21 -13.12 -21.53
C ILE A 161 -8.44 -12.16 -22.72
N SER A 162 -9.69 -12.07 -23.18
CA SER A 162 -10.17 -10.99 -24.04
C SER A 162 -11.40 -10.30 -23.43
N CYS A 163 -11.53 -9.00 -23.73
CA CYS A 163 -12.64 -8.16 -23.29
C CYS A 163 -13.40 -7.65 -24.50
N GLU A 164 -14.61 -8.17 -24.73
CA GLU A 164 -15.44 -7.82 -25.88
C GLU A 164 -16.63 -6.96 -25.45
N ARG A 165 -17.01 -5.95 -26.26
CA ARG A 165 -18.15 -5.08 -25.92
C ARG A 165 -19.43 -5.91 -25.79
N LYS A 166 -20.19 -5.66 -24.73
CA LYS A 166 -21.53 -6.22 -24.56
C LYS A 166 -22.47 -5.58 -25.60
N LEU A 167 -22.94 -6.37 -26.57
CA LEU A 167 -23.79 -5.90 -27.67
C LEU A 167 -25.28 -6.10 -27.36
N TRP A 168 -25.76 -5.63 -26.21
CA TRP A 168 -27.19 -5.65 -25.86
C TRP A 168 -27.51 -4.70 -24.71
#